data_AF-A0AAD7KRX2-F1
#
_entry.id   AF-A0AAD7KRX2-F1
#
_cell.length_a   1.000
_cell.length_b   1.000
_cell.length_c   1.000
_cell.angle_alpha   90.00
_cell.angle_beta   90.00
_cell.angle_gamma   90.00
#
_symmetry.space_group_name_H-M   'P 1'
#
loop_
_entity.id
_entity.type
_entity.pdbx_description
1 polymer ?
#
loop_
_entity_poly.entity_id
_entity_poly.type
_entity_poly.pdbx_seq_one_letter_code
_entity_poly.pdbx_strand_id
1 'polypeptide(L)' 'MFHSIVYNDGSLCLDIIQNAWSPCQNVSTILTSVQSLLTDSNPASPANPEAAELYQHDVQAYNKRVRRCARRSIYSV' A
#
# COMPACT_ATOMS: atom_id res chain seq x y z
N MET A 1 -8.27 -2.92 1.19
CA MET A 1 -6.84 -3.31 1.25
C MET A 1 -6.27 -2.77 2.57
N PHE A 2 -5.18 -3.32 3.12
CA PHE A 2 -4.60 -2.83 4.38
C PHE A 2 -3.09 -2.63 4.23
N HIS A 3 -2.67 -1.37 4.13
CA HIS A 3 -1.27 -0.96 3.95
C HIS A 3 -1.15 0.55 4.27
N SER A 4 0.02 1.01 4.72
CA SER A 4 0.23 2.40 5.16
C SER A 4 0.03 3.46 4.05
N ILE A 5 0.25 3.11 2.78
CA ILE A 5 0.08 4.02 1.62
C ILE A 5 -1.26 3.89 0.89
N VAL A 6 -2.20 3.08 1.40
CA VAL A 6 -3.51 2.84 0.77
C VAL A 6 -4.62 3.50 1.60
N TYR A 7 -5.39 4.38 0.99
CA TYR A 7 -6.56 5.00 1.62
C TYR A 7 -7.73 4.01 1.77
N ASN A 8 -8.72 4.37 2.59
CA ASN A 8 -9.86 3.50 2.90
C ASN A 8 -10.79 3.24 1.70
N ASP A 9 -10.81 4.16 0.73
CA ASP A 9 -11.51 4.04 -0.55
C ASP A 9 -10.76 3.17 -1.58
N GLY A 10 -9.52 2.74 -1.26
CA GLY A 10 -8.67 1.96 -2.15
C GLY A 10 -7.73 2.79 -3.03
N SER A 11 -7.78 4.12 -2.94
CA SER A 11 -6.85 5.01 -3.62
C SER A 11 -5.44 4.87 -3.04
N LEU A 12 -4.42 5.10 -3.87
CA LEU A 12 -3.02 5.04 -3.46
C LEU A 12 -2.43 6.45 -3.34
N CYS A 13 -1.70 6.70 -2.26
CA CYS A 13 -0.84 7.88 -2.16
C CYS A 13 0.47 7.59 -2.91
N LEU A 14 0.44 7.75 -4.23
CA LEU A 14 1.55 7.43 -5.13
C LEU A 14 1.96 8.69 -5.90
N ASP A 15 3.10 9.25 -5.56
CA ASP A 15 3.59 10.49 -6.16
C ASP A 15 3.88 10.33 -7.67
N ILE A 16 4.21 9.11 -8.09
CA ILE A 16 4.51 8.73 -9.48
C ILE A 16 3.31 8.79 -10.43
N ILE A 17 2.08 8.76 -9.91
CA ILE A 17 0.85 9.01 -10.68
C ILE A 17 0.29 10.42 -10.42
N GLN A 18 0.95 11.20 -9.56
CA GLN A 18 0.58 12.58 -9.23
C GLN A 18 1.65 13.54 -9.75
N ASN A 19 2.57 14.00 -8.89
CA ASN A 19 3.52 15.06 -9.24
C ASN A 19 4.76 14.56 -9.99
N ALA A 20 5.12 13.29 -9.84
CA ALA A 20 6.26 12.65 -10.49
C ALA A 20 5.87 11.82 -11.73
N TRP A 21 4.67 12.04 -12.27
CA TRP A 21 4.25 11.39 -13.51
C TRP A 21 5.06 11.89 -14.70
N SER A 22 5.41 10.97 -15.60
CA SER A 22 6.09 11.27 -16.86
C SER A 22 5.56 10.39 -18.00
N PRO A 23 5.46 10.91 -19.24
CA PRO A 23 5.00 10.14 -20.39
C PRO A 23 5.93 8.96 -20.77
N CYS A 24 7.12 8.87 -20.19
CA CYS A 24 8.00 7.71 -20.37
C CYS A 24 7.56 6.47 -19.57
N GLN A 25 6.63 6.63 -18.62
CA GLN A 25 6.13 5.50 -17.83
C GLN A 25 5.12 4.68 -18.62
N ASN A 26 5.25 3.36 -18.53
CA ASN A 26 4.30 2.42 -19.07
C ASN A 26 3.59 1.67 -17.94
N VAL A 27 2.56 0.89 -18.29
CA VAL A 27 1.77 0.10 -17.33
C VAL A 27 2.67 -0.82 -16.48
N SER A 28 3.70 -1.42 -17.08
CA SER A 28 4.62 -2.28 -16.34
C SER A 28 5.40 -1.50 -15.30
N THR A 29 5.94 -0.33 -15.64
CA THR A 29 6.69 0.52 -14.70
C THR A 29 5.82 0.91 -13.51
N ILE A 30 4.56 1.30 -13.77
CA ILE A 30 3.60 1.67 -12.72
C ILE A 30 3.33 0.48 -11.80
N LEU A 31 3.05 -0.70 -12.34
CA LEU A 31 2.78 -1.90 -11.54
C LEU A 31 3.99 -2.34 -10.71
N THR A 32 5.21 -2.25 -11.26
CA THR A 32 6.45 -2.51 -10.52
C THR A 32 6.60 -1.55 -9.36
N SER A 33 6.33 -0.26 -9.56
CA SER A 33 6.38 0.72 -8.47
C SER A 33 5.34 0.46 -7.38
N VAL A 34 4.12 0.05 -7.75
CA VAL A 34 3.10 -0.37 -6.78
C VAL A 34 3.60 -1.57 -5.95
N GLN A 35 4.20 -2.58 -6.58
CA GLN A 35 4.79 -3.72 -5.86
C GLN A 35 5.89 -3.28 -4.90
N SER A 36 6.82 -2.43 -5.33
CA SER A 36 7.89 -1.92 -4.47
C SER A 36 7.33 -1.20 -3.24
N LEU A 37 6.28 -0.39 -3.41
CA LEU A 37 5.65 0.34 -2.29
C LEU A 37 4.89 -0.55 -1.32
N LEU A 38 4.39 -1.71 -1.75
CA LEU A 38 3.82 -2.70 -0.84
C LEU A 38 4.91 -3.40 0.00
N THR A 39 6.17 -3.27 -0.40
CA THR A 39 7.31 -3.91 0.25
C THR A 39 8.04 -2.94 1.19
N ASP A 40 8.06 -1.65 0.86
CA ASP A 40 8.70 -0.60 1.66
C ASP A 40 7.68 0.49 2.04
N SER A 41 7.23 0.44 3.30
CA SER A 41 6.24 1.37 3.82
C SER A 41 6.89 2.74 4.07
N ASN A 42 6.60 3.73 3.22
CA ASN A 42 7.03 5.12 3.45
C ASN A 42 6.38 5.69 4.74
N PRO A 43 7.16 6.00 5.79
CA PRO A 43 6.62 6.46 7.06
C PRO A 43 6.36 7.98 7.12
N ALA A 44 6.81 8.75 6.11
CA ALA A 44 6.78 10.20 6.18
C ALA A 44 5.36 10.80 6.07
N SER A 45 4.41 10.10 5.44
CA SER A 45 3.01 10.53 5.31
C SER A 45 2.10 9.33 5.04
N PRO A 46 1.67 8.60 6.08
CA PRO A 46 0.84 7.42 5.91
C PRO A 46 -0.59 7.81 5.49
N ALA A 47 -1.04 7.31 4.34
CA ALA A 47 -2.43 7.38 3.89
C ALA A 47 -3.38 6.60 4.82
N ASN A 48 -2.85 5.59 5.50
CA ASN A 48 -3.54 4.81 6.53
C ASN A 48 -2.76 4.89 7.85
N PRO A 49 -3.14 5.80 8.75
CA PRO A 49 -2.48 5.98 10.04
C PRO A 49 -2.53 4.72 10.90
N GLU A 50 -3.65 4.00 10.90
CA GLU A 50 -3.84 2.76 11.66
C GLU A 50 -2.84 1.68 11.20
N ALA A 51 -2.66 1.53 9.89
CA ALA A 51 -1.69 0.57 9.35
C ALA A 51 -0.25 0.97 9.68
N ALA A 52 0.08 2.26 9.68
CA ALA A 52 1.41 2.76 10.03
C ALA A 52 1.71 2.59 11.52
N GLU A 53 0.76 2.91 12.41
CA GLU A 53 0.90 2.75 13.85
C GLU A 53 1.07 1.27 14.23
N LEU A 54 0.25 0.38 13.66
CA LEU A 54 0.41 -1.07 13.84
C LEU A 54 1.76 -1.56 13.33
N TYR A 55 2.23 -1.06 12.19
CA TYR A 55 3.53 -1.47 11.66
C TYR A 55 4.69 -1.06 12.58
N GLN A 56 4.64 0.13 13.19
CA GLN A 56 5.68 0.65 14.07
C GLN A 56 5.64 0.04 15.49
N HIS A 57 4.45 -0.17 16.05
CA HIS A 57 4.28 -0.55 17.46
C HIS A 57 3.91 -2.02 17.67
N ASP A 58 3.28 -2.69 16.70
CA ASP A 58 2.89 -4.10 16.79
C ASP A 58 2.88 -4.80 15.42
N VAL A 59 4.09 -5.12 14.95
CA VAL A 59 4.30 -5.79 13.66
C VAL A 59 3.59 -7.16 13.58
N GLN A 60 3.32 -7.82 14.72
CA GLN A 60 2.61 -9.09 14.72
C GLN A 60 1.13 -8.89 14.41
N ALA A 61 0.47 -7.93 15.05
CA ALA A 61 -0.91 -7.58 14.75
C ALA A 61 -1.06 -7.05 13.31
N TYR A 62 -0.11 -6.21 12.85
CA TYR A 62 -0.04 -5.77 11.46
C TYR A 62 -0.04 -6.98 10.49
N ASN A 63 0.91 -7.91 10.67
CA ASN A 63 1.03 -9.10 9.83
C ASN A 63 -0.21 -9.99 9.86
N LYS A 64 -0.86 -10.13 11.03
CA LYS A 64 -2.12 -10.88 11.16
C LYS A 64 -3.23 -10.25 10.32
N ARG A 65 -3.33 -8.93 10.32
CA ARG A 65 -4.36 -8.18 9.57
C ARG A 65 -4.09 -8.20 8.07
N VAL A 66 -2.85 -8.01 7.65
CA VAL A 66 -2.43 -8.14 6.23
C VAL A 66 -2.77 -9.53 5.70
N ARG A 67 -2.41 -10.61 6.42
CA ARG A 67 -2.76 -11.99 6.02
C ARG A 67 -4.26 -12.20 5.92
N ARG A 68 -5.06 -11.61 6.82
CA ARG A 68 -6.53 -11.66 6.74
C ARG A 68 -7.05 -10.98 5.47
N CYS A 69 -6.51 -9.81 5.12
CA CYS A 69 -6.87 -9.11 3.88
C CYS A 69 -6.50 -9.92 2.64
N ALA A 70 -5.28 -10.47 2.57
CA ALA A 70 -4.84 -11.31 1.46
C ALA A 70 -5.67 -12.60 1.31
N ARG A 71 -6.12 -13.19 2.43
CA ARG A 71 -7.06 -14.32 2.37
C ARG A 71 -8.41 -13.90 1.80
N ARG A 72 -8.97 -12.76 2.23
CA ARG A 72 -10.27 -12.29 1.74
C ARG A 72 -10.29 -12.08 0.22
N SER A 73 -9.21 -11.56 -0.37
CA SER A 73 -9.14 -11.37 -1.82
C SER A 73 -9.20 -12.66 -2.64
N ILE A 74 -8.92 -13.82 -2.04
CA ILE A 74 -9.05 -15.12 -2.70
C ILE A 74 -10.52 -15.58 -2.76
N TYR A 75 -11.32 -15.21 -1.75
CA TYR A 75 -12.72 -15.65 -1.63
C TYR A 75 -13.73 -14.64 -2.16
N SER A 76 -13.29 -13.44 -2.52
CA SER A 76 -14.11 -12.45 -3.22
C SER A 76 -14.17 -12.82 -4.72
N VAL A 77 -14.95 -13.84 -5.06
CA VAL A 77 -15.32 -14.17 -6.45
C VAL A 77 -16.81 -13.96 -6.62
#